data_AF-A0A7K4UEC0-F1
#
_entry.id   AF-A0A7K4UEC0-F1
#
_cell.length_a   1.000
_cell.length_b   1.000
_cell.length_c   1.000
_cell.angle_alpha   90.00
_cell.angle_beta   90.00
_cell.angle_gamma   90.00
#
_symmetry.space_group_name_H-M   'P 1'
#
loop_
_entity.id
_entity.type
_entity.pdbx_description
1 polymer ?
#
loop_
_entity_poly.entity_id
_entity_poly.type
_entity_poly.pdbx_seq_one_letter_code
_entity_poly.pdbx_strand_id
1 'polypeptide(L)' 'KAGCGPHCDLPEPVAVPDPGVNFNLWRSLDAASRAREVSGGQAALVAAVLRARELLRDPRLRPALER' A
#
# COMPACT_ATOMS: atom_id res chain seq x y z
N LYS A 1 -9.39 -5.06 19.01
CA LYS A 1 -8.58 -5.06 17.77
C LYS A 1 -8.73 -6.44 17.13
N ALA A 2 -9.52 -6.55 16.07
CA ALA A 2 -9.70 -7.83 15.38
C ALA A 2 -9.14 -7.65 13.97
N GLY A 3 -8.05 -8.36 13.66
CA GLY A 3 -7.71 -8.62 12.28
C GLY A 3 -8.82 -9.47 11.67
N CYS A 4 -9.07 -9.34 10.37
CA CYS A 4 -10.10 -10.09 9.64
C CYS A 4 -9.81 -11.60 9.49
N GLY A 5 -8.83 -12.11 10.24
CA GLY A 5 -8.44 -13.51 10.28
C GLY A 5 -7.88 -13.99 8.95
N PRO A 6 -7.77 -15.33 8.77
CA PRO A 6 -7.20 -15.95 7.58
C PRO A 6 -7.91 -15.59 6.27
N HIS A 7 -9.14 -15.08 6.35
CA HIS A 7 -9.91 -14.65 5.18
C HIS A 7 -9.25 -13.48 4.43
N CYS A 8 -8.42 -12.69 5.12
CA CYS A 8 -7.68 -11.58 4.54
C CYS A 8 -6.27 -11.94 4.06
N ASP A 9 -5.84 -13.18 4.28
CA ASP A 9 -4.52 -13.60 3.81
C ASP A 9 -4.54 -13.66 2.28
N LEU A 10 -3.61 -12.94 1.67
CA LEU A 10 -3.40 -13.03 0.24
C LEU A 10 -2.68 -14.36 -0.08
N PRO A 11 -3.10 -15.08 -1.12
CA PRO A 11 -2.50 -16.37 -1.50
C PRO A 11 -1.04 -16.23 -1.94
N GLU A 12 -0.61 -15.04 -2.32
CA GLU A 12 0.77 -14.69 -2.63
C GLU A 12 1.12 -13.31 -2.05
N PRO A 13 2.41 -13.07 -1.75
CA PRO A 13 2.86 -11.75 -1.29
C PRO A 13 2.63 -10.67 -2.36
N VAL A 14 2.13 -9.51 -1.92
CA VAL A 14 2.02 -8.32 -2.77
C VAL A 14 3.07 -7.31 -2.34
N ALA A 15 3.89 -6.85 -3.29
CA ALA A 15 4.87 -5.81 -3.04
C ALA A 15 4.17 -4.48 -2.72
N VAL A 16 4.58 -3.83 -1.64
CA VAL A 16 4.09 -2.52 -1.21
C VAL A 16 5.27 -1.56 -1.04
N PRO A 17 5.08 -0.24 -1.20
CA PRO A 17 6.13 0.72 -0.89
C PRO A 17 6.52 0.63 0.59
N ASP A 18 7.79 0.91 0.89
CA ASP A 18 8.26 1.01 2.27
C ASP A 18 7.56 2.20 2.95
N PRO A 19 6.81 2.00 4.06
CA PRO A 19 6.18 3.09 4.79
C PRO A 19 7.19 3.87 5.65
N GLY A 20 8.42 3.39 5.79
CA GLY A 20 9.45 4.02 6.59
C GLY A 20 9.87 5.39 6.04
N VAL A 21 9.84 6.40 6.91
CA VAL A 21 10.36 7.74 6.59
C VAL A 21 11.50 8.07 7.53
N ASN A 22 12.69 8.31 6.98
CA ASN A 22 13.77 8.93 7.73
C ASN A 22 13.54 10.45 7.80
N PHE A 23 13.09 10.94 8.95
CA PHE A 23 12.76 12.36 9.13
C PHE A 23 13.95 13.31 9.01
N ASN A 24 15.18 12.85 9.22
CA ASN A 24 16.37 13.69 9.02
C ASN A 24 16.62 13.92 7.53
N LEU A 25 16.59 12.86 6.73
CA LEU A 25 16.67 12.96 5.28
C LEU A 25 15.48 13.74 4.72
N TRP A 26 14.25 13.39 5.12
CA TRP A 26 13.03 14.01 4.64
C TRP A 26 13.06 15.54 4.78
N ARG A 27 13.50 16.05 5.93
CA ARG A 27 13.60 17.50 6.20
C ARG A 27 14.63 18.21 5.33
N SER A 28 15.69 17.52 4.89
CA SER A 28 16.70 18.08 3.98
C SER A 28 16.24 18.15 2.52
N LEU A 29 15.22 17.38 2.13
CA LEU A 29 14.70 17.38 0.76
C LEU A 29 13.87 18.64 0.46
N ASP A 30 13.98 19.14 -0.77
CA ASP A 30 13.08 20.16 -1.30
C ASP A 30 11.65 19.62 -1.53
N ALA A 31 10.72 20.55 -1.73
CA ALA A 31 9.31 20.20 -1.91
C ALA A 31 9.06 19.30 -3.14
N ALA A 32 9.79 19.51 -4.23
CA ALA A 32 9.63 18.74 -5.46
C ALA A 32 10.08 17.28 -5.27
N SER A 33 11.15 17.06 -4.53
CA SER A 33 11.69 15.75 -4.23
C SER A 33 10.78 14.99 -3.28
N ARG A 34 10.26 15.65 -2.23
CA ARG A 34 9.21 15.07 -1.37
C ARG A 34 7.96 14.68 -2.15
N ALA A 35 7.51 15.54 -3.06
CA ALA A 35 6.34 15.26 -3.91
C ALA A 35 6.59 14.04 -4.81
N ARG A 36 7.80 13.93 -5.40
CA ARG A 36 8.17 12.77 -6.21
C ARG A 36 8.14 11.47 -5.39
N GLU A 37 8.77 11.44 -4.22
CA GLU A 37 8.75 10.28 -3.32
C GLU A 37 7.31 9.83 -3.00
N VAL A 38 6.46 10.77 -2.58
CA VAL A 38 5.06 10.47 -2.23
C VAL A 38 4.28 9.99 -3.45
N SER A 39 4.43 10.66 -4.59
CA SER A 39 3.71 10.28 -5.82
C SER A 39 4.12 8.89 -6.33
N GLY A 40 5.42 8.57 -6.29
CA GLY A 40 5.94 7.26 -6.67
C GLY A 40 5.46 6.16 -5.71
N GLY A 41 5.54 6.42 -4.40
CA GLY A 41 5.01 5.51 -3.38
C GLY A 41 3.51 5.29 -3.52
N GLN A 42 2.73 6.35 -3.75
CA GLN A 42 1.29 6.26 -3.96
C GLN A 42 0.96 5.44 -5.21
N ALA A 43 1.66 5.66 -6.33
CA ALA A 43 1.46 4.86 -7.55
C ALA A 43 1.75 3.37 -7.31
N ALA A 44 2.83 3.05 -6.60
CA ALA A 44 3.16 1.68 -6.22
C ALA A 44 2.10 1.06 -5.30
N LEU A 45 1.57 1.83 -4.34
CA LEU A 45 0.51 1.39 -3.45
C LEU A 45 -0.80 1.11 -4.19
N VAL A 46 -1.18 1.97 -5.15
CA VAL A 46 -2.36 1.75 -6.00
C VAL A 46 -2.22 0.44 -6.78
N ALA A 47 -1.04 0.19 -7.39
CA ALA A 47 -0.77 -1.05 -8.09
C ALA A 47 -0.87 -2.27 -7.16
N ALA A 48 -0.35 -2.16 -5.93
CA ALA A 48 -0.46 -3.20 -4.91
C ALA A 48 -1.91 -3.50 -4.54
N VAL A 49 -2.73 -2.47 -4.32
CA VAL A 49 -4.17 -2.63 -4.01
C VAL A 49 -4.90 -3.32 -5.16
N LEU A 50 -4.64 -2.91 -6.41
CA LEU A 50 -5.24 -3.55 -7.58
C LEU A 50 -4.85 -5.02 -7.67
N ARG A 51 -3.57 -5.35 -7.45
CA ARG A 51 -3.11 -6.75 -7.42
C ARG A 51 -3.78 -7.54 -6.30
N ALA A 52 -3.86 -6.98 -5.10
CA ALA A 52 -4.52 -7.64 -3.97
C ALA A 52 -6.01 -7.93 -4.28
N ARG A 53 -6.72 -7.04 -4.97
CA ARG A 53 -8.12 -7.26 -5.39
C ARG A 53 -8.27 -8.46 -6.33
N GLU A 54 -7.33 -8.69 -7.23
CA GLU A 54 -7.32 -9.86 -8.13
C GLU A 54 -7.10 -11.16 -7.35
N LEU A 55 -6.29 -11.10 -6.29
CA LEU A 55 -5.90 -12.25 -5.47
C LEU A 55 -6.92 -12.61 -4.38
N LEU A 56 -7.74 -11.65 -3.95
CA LEU A 56 -8.79 -11.89 -2.97
C LEU A 56 -9.83 -12.88 -3.52
N ARG A 57 -9.88 -14.05 -2.87
CA ARG A 57 -10.86 -15.11 -3.16
C ARG A 57 -12.24 -14.83 -2.58
N ASP A 58 -12.31 -14.09 -1.47
CA ASP A 58 -13.58 -13.70 -0.85
C ASP A 58 -14.08 -12.36 -1.45
N PRO A 59 -15.19 -12.37 -2.22
CA PRO A 59 -15.76 -11.16 -2.80
C PRO A 59 -16.17 -10.12 -1.75
N ARG A 60 -16.47 -10.54 -0.52
CA ARG A 60 -16.92 -9.66 0.57
C ARG A 60 -15.82 -8.75 1.11
N LEU A 61 -14.55 -9.08 0.82
CA LEU A 61 -13.39 -8.29 1.23
C LEU A 61 -12.98 -7.24 0.19
N ARG A 62 -13.47 -7.34 -1.05
CA ARG A 62 -13.17 -6.38 -2.12
C ARG A 62 -13.55 -4.93 -1.76
N PRO A 63 -14.71 -4.64 -1.12
CA PRO A 63 -15.07 -3.29 -0.71
C PRO A 63 -14.09 -2.67 0.31
N ALA A 64 -13.38 -3.49 1.09
CA ALA A 64 -12.37 -2.98 2.03
C ALA A 64 -11.11 -2.45 1.33
N LEU A 65 -10.88 -2.87 0.07
CA LEU A 65 -9.80 -2.38 -0.78
C LEU A 65 -10.25 -1.29 -1.75
N GLU A 66 -11.53 -0.86 -1.73
CA GLU A 66 -12.10 0.15 -2.64
C GLU A 66 -12.00 1.60 -2.12
N ARG A 67 -11.69 1.78 -0.82
CA ARG A 67 -11.41 3.09 -0.21
C ARG A 67 -9.92 3.36 -0.13
#